data_AF-A0A4U8WHP5-F1
#
_entry.id   AF-A0A4U8WHP5-F1
#
_cell.length_a   1.000
_cell.length_b   1.000
_cell.length_c   1.000
_cell.angle_alpha   90.00
_cell.angle_beta   90.00
_cell.angle_gamma   90.00
#
_symmetry.space_group_name_H-M   'P 1'
#
loop_
_entity.id
_entity.type
_entity.pdbx_description
1 polymer ?
#
loop_
_entity_poly.entity_id
_entity_poly.type
_entity_poly.pdbx_seq_one_letter_code
_entity_poly.pdbx_strand_id
1 'polypeptide(L)'
;MSKKLIVIFFLTILTGCGKAQNNSKSNLPATEFSKKLDMTPDAQLVDVRTPGEFRNGHLKNAMNIDWNADDFSEKAKALDKDRPVFVYCMSGPRSTSAAAKLQEMGFKNVYEMKGGMMKWRNAGLPEIKGSTSKGMSLAQYNEILKSETPVLVDFYAEWCAPCKKMEPYLHKMAAEMPDKVKIVRINTDENTELCKELNVSALPVLKLYKNNKLIWDNLGFASEEQVKKQVSEINN
;
A
#
# COMPACT_ATOMS: atom_id res chain seq x y z
N MET A 1 -18.98 -78.96 42.16
CA MET A 1 -19.17 -77.70 42.90
C MET A 1 -18.02 -76.76 42.60
N SER A 2 -18.31 -75.45 42.47
CA SER A 2 -17.40 -74.31 42.25
C SER A 2 -16.77 -74.22 40.85
N LYS A 3 -17.46 -73.60 39.88
CA LYS A 3 -17.58 -72.15 39.57
C LYS A 3 -16.42 -71.62 38.70
N LYS A 4 -16.81 -71.32 37.46
CA LYS A 4 -16.08 -70.63 36.40
C LYS A 4 -15.61 -69.24 36.85
N LEU A 5 -14.43 -68.82 36.41
CA LEU A 5 -14.18 -67.42 36.10
C LEU A 5 -13.12 -67.32 35.00
N ILE A 6 -13.61 -67.20 33.75
CA ILE A 6 -12.82 -66.83 32.58
C ILE A 6 -12.61 -65.31 32.68
N VAL A 7 -11.37 -64.87 32.84
CA VAL A 7 -11.00 -63.45 32.68
C VAL A 7 -10.36 -63.32 31.30
N ILE A 8 -11.16 -62.91 30.33
CA ILE A 8 -10.67 -62.44 29.02
C ILE A 8 -10.21 -61.00 29.22
N PHE A 9 -8.90 -60.78 29.20
CA PHE A 9 -8.32 -59.44 29.20
C PHE A 9 -8.31 -58.91 27.77
N PHE A 10 -9.41 -58.24 27.39
CA PHE A 10 -9.53 -57.55 26.11
C PHE A 10 -8.75 -56.22 26.22
N LEU A 11 -7.45 -56.24 25.87
CA LEU A 11 -6.65 -55.02 25.81
C LEU A 11 -6.90 -54.30 24.47
N THR A 12 -8.00 -53.56 24.38
CA THR A 12 -8.22 -52.57 23.33
C THR A 12 -7.25 -51.41 23.52
N ILE A 13 -6.12 -51.43 22.82
CA ILE A 13 -5.28 -50.23 22.67
C ILE A 13 -5.94 -49.34 21.61
N LEU A 14 -6.79 -48.43 22.09
CA LEU A 14 -7.31 -47.30 21.33
C LEU A 14 -6.18 -46.35 20.97
N THR A 15 -5.97 -46.22 19.66
CA THR A 15 -5.56 -45.03 18.90
C THR A 15 -4.88 -43.89 19.66
N GLY A 16 -3.61 -43.68 19.33
CA GLY A 16 -2.90 -42.43 19.57
C GLY A 16 -1.88 -42.19 18.46
N CYS A 17 -2.33 -42.06 17.21
CA CYS A 17 -1.50 -41.47 16.16
C CYS A 17 -1.44 -39.95 16.43
N GLY A 18 -0.63 -39.56 17.42
CA GLY A 18 -0.20 -38.18 17.55
C GLY A 18 0.76 -37.87 16.41
N LYS A 19 0.23 -37.55 15.22
CA LYS A 19 0.98 -36.69 14.31
C LYS A 19 1.12 -35.36 15.05
N ALA A 20 2.25 -35.16 15.69
CA ALA A 20 2.77 -33.82 15.91
C ALA A 20 2.92 -33.22 14.50
N GLN A 21 1.88 -32.57 13.99
CA GLN A 21 1.97 -31.86 12.73
C GLN A 21 2.97 -30.73 12.96
N ASN A 22 4.08 -30.85 12.24
CA ASN A 22 5.19 -29.91 12.17
C ASN A 22 4.71 -28.47 11.94
N ASN A 23 4.41 -27.73 13.01
CA ASN A 23 4.24 -26.28 12.98
C ASN A 23 5.56 -25.52 12.74
N SER A 24 6.68 -26.23 12.56
CA SER A 24 7.99 -25.67 12.24
C SER A 24 8.18 -25.32 10.76
N LYS A 25 7.38 -25.87 9.82
CA LYS A 25 7.61 -25.66 8.37
C LYS A 25 6.98 -24.37 7.82
N SER A 26 6.05 -23.76 8.54
CA SER A 26 5.33 -22.57 8.12
C SER A 26 5.92 -21.27 8.67
N ASN A 27 6.64 -21.31 9.80
CA ASN A 27 7.30 -20.14 10.37
C ASN A 27 8.77 -20.08 9.89
N LEU A 28 9.09 -19.15 9.00
CA LEU A 28 10.34 -19.11 8.26
C LEU A 28 11.20 -17.91 8.66
N PRO A 29 12.50 -18.08 8.96
CA PRO A 29 13.45 -16.97 9.02
C PRO A 29 13.42 -16.13 7.73
N ALA A 30 13.69 -14.83 7.82
CA ALA A 30 13.58 -13.91 6.68
C ALA A 30 14.29 -14.35 5.39
N THR A 31 15.49 -14.93 5.50
CA THR A 31 16.26 -15.43 4.34
C THR A 31 15.63 -16.68 3.71
N GLU A 32 15.07 -17.58 4.51
CA GLU A 32 14.34 -18.76 4.01
C GLU A 32 12.97 -18.38 3.44
N PHE A 33 12.29 -17.42 4.09
CA PHE A 33 11.07 -16.82 3.60
C PHE A 33 11.28 -16.21 2.21
N SER A 34 12.34 -15.41 2.02
CA SER A 34 12.70 -14.83 0.71
C SER A 34 12.91 -15.92 -0.34
N LYS A 35 13.79 -16.90 -0.06
CA LYS A 35 14.08 -17.99 -1.01
C LYS A 35 12.83 -18.76 -1.39
N LYS A 36 11.97 -19.06 -0.41
CA LYS A 36 10.75 -19.82 -0.66
C LYS A 36 9.72 -19.00 -1.44
N LEU A 37 9.59 -17.71 -1.13
CA LEU A 37 8.74 -16.78 -1.87
C LEU A 37 9.19 -16.71 -3.34
N ASP A 38 10.49 -16.58 -3.60
CA ASP A 38 11.05 -16.53 -4.96
C ASP A 38 10.81 -17.84 -5.74
N MET A 39 10.78 -18.98 -5.05
CA MET A 39 10.47 -20.30 -5.63
C MET A 39 8.98 -20.59 -5.76
N THR A 40 8.10 -19.66 -5.37
CA THR A 40 6.64 -19.85 -5.36
C THR A 40 5.96 -18.78 -6.24
N PRO A 41 5.94 -18.94 -7.57
CA PRO A 41 5.48 -17.89 -8.50
C PRO A 41 3.99 -17.53 -8.37
N ASP A 42 3.18 -18.42 -7.79
CA ASP A 42 1.76 -18.21 -7.52
C ASP A 42 1.46 -17.71 -6.10
N ALA A 43 2.49 -17.32 -5.34
CA ALA A 43 2.34 -16.85 -3.97
C ALA A 43 1.45 -15.59 -3.85
N GLN A 44 0.70 -15.53 -2.76
CA GLN A 44 -0.02 -14.36 -2.29
C GLN A 44 0.76 -13.75 -1.12
N LEU A 45 1.43 -12.63 -1.35
CA LEU A 45 2.23 -11.96 -0.31
C LEU A 45 1.38 -10.92 0.42
N VAL A 46 1.29 -11.02 1.75
CA VAL A 46 0.42 -10.21 2.59
C VAL A 46 1.23 -9.53 3.70
N ASP A 47 1.20 -8.20 3.69
CA ASP A 47 1.70 -7.37 4.76
C ASP A 47 0.55 -7.00 5.70
N VAL A 48 0.61 -7.47 6.95
CA VAL A 48 -0.47 -7.27 7.92
C VAL A 48 -0.21 -6.10 8.87
N ARG A 49 0.72 -5.21 8.51
CA ARG A 49 0.93 -3.95 9.22
C ARG A 49 -0.14 -2.91 8.85
N THR A 50 -0.11 -1.78 9.54
CA THR A 50 -0.97 -0.65 9.21
C THR A 50 -0.64 -0.09 7.82
N PRO A 51 -1.59 0.59 7.14
CA PRO A 51 -1.33 1.25 5.86
C PRO A 51 -0.18 2.25 5.90
N GLY A 52 0.02 2.94 7.04
CA GLY A 52 1.16 3.84 7.23
C GLY A 52 2.49 3.11 7.25
N GLU A 53 2.60 2.01 7.99
CA GLU A 53 3.80 1.17 7.99
C GLU A 53 4.10 0.55 6.61
N PHE A 54 3.06 0.14 5.89
CA PHE A 54 3.17 -0.39 4.53
C PHE A 54 3.71 0.67 3.57
N ARG A 55 3.12 1.88 3.57
CA ARG A 55 3.58 3.01 2.76
C ARG A 55 5.03 3.40 3.05
N ASN A 56 5.47 3.30 4.30
CA ASN A 56 6.85 3.59 4.74
C ASN A 56 7.88 2.49 4.39
N GLY A 57 7.47 1.52 3.59
CA GLY A 57 8.31 0.53 2.94
C GLY A 57 7.86 -0.89 3.26
N HIS A 58 7.81 -1.73 2.23
CA HIS A 58 7.18 -3.06 2.22
C HIS A 58 7.84 -3.97 1.18
N LEU A 59 7.53 -5.27 1.19
CA LEU A 59 8.05 -6.20 0.20
C LEU A 59 7.38 -5.99 -1.16
N LYS A 60 8.14 -6.11 -2.26
CA LYS A 60 7.62 -5.94 -3.61
C LYS A 60 6.44 -6.89 -3.86
N ASN A 61 5.37 -6.39 -4.46
CA ASN A 61 4.12 -7.13 -4.76
C ASN A 61 3.30 -7.57 -3.53
N ALA A 62 3.62 -7.07 -2.33
CA ALA A 62 2.81 -7.34 -1.15
C ALA A 62 1.44 -6.62 -1.22
N MET A 63 0.39 -7.31 -0.80
CA MET A 63 -0.94 -6.75 -0.54
C MET A 63 -1.01 -6.32 0.93
N ASN A 64 -1.56 -5.14 1.23
CA ASN A 64 -1.74 -4.71 2.61
C ASN A 64 -3.12 -5.09 3.16
N ILE A 65 -3.14 -5.99 4.13
CA ILE A 65 -4.36 -6.41 4.84
C ILE A 65 -4.10 -6.23 6.34
N ASP A 66 -4.39 -5.05 6.86
CA ASP A 66 -4.06 -4.64 8.23
C ASP A 66 -4.69 -5.56 9.28
N TRP A 67 -3.85 -6.19 10.11
CA TRP A 67 -4.30 -7.05 11.21
C TRP A 67 -5.00 -6.25 12.32
N ASN A 68 -4.63 -4.99 12.52
CA ASN A 68 -5.20 -4.15 13.58
C ASN A 68 -6.55 -3.53 13.18
N ALA A 69 -6.98 -3.70 11.94
CA ALA A 69 -8.28 -3.25 11.47
C ALA A 69 -9.36 -4.31 11.77
N ASP A 70 -10.58 -3.87 12.05
CA ASP A 70 -11.72 -4.75 12.36
C ASP A 70 -12.18 -5.60 11.15
N ASP A 71 -11.64 -5.33 9.95
CA ASP A 71 -12.02 -5.94 8.69
C ASP A 71 -11.00 -6.93 8.11
N PHE A 72 -9.98 -7.35 8.88
CA PHE A 72 -8.96 -8.29 8.41
C PHE A 72 -9.56 -9.56 7.79
N SER A 73 -10.49 -10.20 8.52
CA SER A 73 -11.10 -11.47 8.06
C SER A 73 -11.96 -11.28 6.81
N GLU A 74 -12.56 -10.09 6.64
CA GLU A 74 -13.37 -9.78 5.46
C GLU A 74 -12.47 -9.59 4.24
N LYS A 75 -11.44 -8.75 4.35
CA LYS A 75 -10.46 -8.52 3.27
C LYS A 75 -9.70 -9.79 2.89
N ALA A 76 -9.38 -10.64 3.85
CA ALA A 76 -8.71 -11.92 3.60
C ALA A 76 -9.55 -12.89 2.76
N LYS A 77 -10.89 -12.72 2.66
CA LYS A 77 -11.72 -13.54 1.76
C LYS A 77 -11.40 -13.33 0.27
N ALA A 78 -10.76 -12.20 -0.09
CA ALA A 78 -10.32 -11.94 -1.45
C ALA A 78 -9.10 -12.80 -1.86
N LEU A 79 -8.42 -13.42 -0.89
CA LEU A 79 -7.31 -14.33 -1.16
C LEU A 79 -7.84 -15.71 -1.55
N ASP A 80 -7.12 -16.37 -2.46
CA ASP A 80 -7.39 -17.74 -2.87
C ASP A 80 -6.88 -18.72 -1.81
N LYS A 81 -7.75 -19.61 -1.31
CA LYS A 81 -7.43 -20.56 -0.23
C LYS A 81 -6.53 -21.72 -0.65
N ASP A 82 -6.45 -22.00 -1.95
CA ASP A 82 -5.65 -23.09 -2.49
C ASP A 82 -4.22 -22.63 -2.86
N ARG A 83 -4.04 -21.32 -3.08
CA ARG A 83 -2.73 -20.72 -3.35
C ARG A 83 -1.93 -20.45 -2.07
N PRO A 84 -0.59 -20.60 -2.09
CA PRO A 84 0.27 -20.26 -0.95
C PRO A 84 0.14 -18.81 -0.50
N VAL A 85 -0.08 -18.59 0.80
CA VAL A 85 -0.10 -17.25 1.40
C VAL A 85 1.16 -17.05 2.23
N PHE A 86 1.89 -15.98 1.94
CA PHE A 86 3.07 -15.54 2.66
C PHE A 86 2.71 -14.31 3.46
N VAL A 87 2.83 -14.36 4.77
CA VAL A 87 2.36 -13.30 5.67
C VAL A 87 3.49 -12.77 6.54
N TYR A 88 3.56 -11.46 6.69
CA TYR A 88 4.55 -10.82 7.55
C TYR A 88 4.04 -9.53 8.18
N CYS A 89 4.69 -9.12 9.26
CA CYS A 89 4.47 -7.81 9.87
C CYS A 89 5.80 -7.13 10.21
N MET A 90 5.82 -6.21 11.18
CA MET A 90 7.08 -5.54 11.56
C MET A 90 8.03 -6.45 12.33
N SER A 91 7.50 -7.23 13.29
CA SER A 91 8.30 -7.93 14.32
C SER A 91 7.93 -9.39 14.57
N GLY A 92 6.83 -9.89 14.01
CA GLY A 92 6.31 -11.25 14.18
C GLY A 92 4.90 -11.36 14.80
N PRO A 93 4.56 -10.72 15.92
CA PRO A 93 3.31 -11.01 16.65
C PRO A 93 2.02 -10.88 15.82
N ARG A 94 1.87 -9.80 15.04
CA ARG A 94 0.70 -9.61 14.17
C ARG A 94 0.63 -10.66 13.06
N SER A 95 1.77 -10.99 12.45
CA SER A 95 1.82 -12.01 11.38
C SER A 95 1.61 -13.41 11.91
N THR A 96 2.04 -13.73 13.13
CA THR A 96 1.70 -14.98 13.80
C THR A 96 0.19 -15.12 13.99
N SER A 97 -0.47 -14.08 14.53
CA SER A 97 -1.92 -14.10 14.73
C SER A 97 -2.69 -14.14 13.41
N ALA A 98 -2.26 -13.36 12.41
CA ALA A 98 -2.85 -13.38 11.07
C ALA A 98 -2.68 -14.74 10.39
N ALA A 99 -1.51 -15.38 10.52
CA ALA A 99 -1.27 -16.72 9.97
C ALA A 99 -2.21 -17.76 10.60
N ALA A 100 -2.36 -17.73 11.92
CA ALA A 100 -3.29 -18.60 12.63
C ALA A 100 -4.74 -18.37 12.19
N LYS A 101 -5.15 -17.10 12.02
CA LYS A 101 -6.49 -16.77 11.55
C LYS A 101 -6.74 -17.23 10.11
N LEU A 102 -5.77 -17.07 9.21
CA LEU A 102 -5.86 -17.60 7.84
C LEU A 102 -5.98 -19.13 7.86
N GLN A 103 -5.22 -19.84 8.68
CA GLN A 103 -5.37 -21.29 8.83
C GLN A 103 -6.77 -21.67 9.33
N GLU A 104 -7.31 -20.96 10.32
CA GLU A 104 -8.68 -21.13 10.83
C GLU A 104 -9.73 -20.90 9.72
N MET A 105 -9.49 -19.94 8.82
CA MET A 105 -10.33 -19.64 7.67
C MET A 105 -10.21 -20.67 6.52
N GLY A 106 -9.38 -21.70 6.68
CA GLY A 106 -9.23 -22.81 5.75
C GLY A 106 -8.12 -22.66 4.71
N PHE A 107 -7.23 -21.68 4.87
CA PHE A 107 -6.04 -21.56 4.00
C PHE A 107 -5.07 -22.71 4.30
N LYS A 108 -4.76 -23.51 3.29
CA LYS A 108 -3.99 -24.75 3.46
C LYS A 108 -2.48 -24.52 3.60
N ASN A 109 -1.97 -23.50 2.90
CA ASN A 109 -0.55 -23.23 2.77
C ASN A 109 -0.25 -21.79 3.24
N VAL A 110 0.00 -21.60 4.53
CA VAL A 110 0.32 -20.29 5.11
C VAL A 110 1.76 -20.30 5.65
N TYR A 111 2.57 -19.35 5.19
CA TYR A 111 3.96 -19.18 5.58
C TYR A 111 4.15 -17.81 6.25
N GLU A 112 4.62 -17.79 7.49
CA GLU A 112 4.87 -16.59 8.29
C GLU A 112 6.35 -16.21 8.28
N MET A 113 6.67 -14.93 8.18
CA MET A 113 8.05 -14.44 8.29
C MET A 113 8.45 -14.18 9.74
N LYS A 114 9.24 -15.08 10.32
CA LYS A 114 9.79 -14.97 11.67
C LYS A 114 10.54 -13.66 11.87
N GLY A 115 10.09 -12.87 12.85
CA GLY A 115 10.74 -11.61 13.20
C GLY A 115 10.44 -10.46 12.22
N GLY A 116 9.59 -10.68 11.23
CA GLY A 116 9.05 -9.67 10.33
C GLY A 116 10.08 -8.85 9.56
N MET A 117 9.66 -7.64 9.17
CA MET A 117 10.47 -6.67 8.44
C MET A 117 11.76 -6.28 9.17
N MET A 118 11.81 -6.35 10.50
CA MET A 118 13.07 -6.10 11.24
C MET A 118 14.15 -7.11 10.89
N LYS A 119 13.80 -8.41 10.84
CA LYS A 119 14.75 -9.45 10.44
C LYS A 119 15.05 -9.41 8.94
N TRP A 120 14.06 -9.07 8.12
CA TRP A 120 14.26 -8.82 6.68
C TRP A 120 15.30 -7.73 6.41
N ARG A 121 15.14 -6.57 7.04
CA ARG A 121 16.04 -5.42 6.91
C ARG A 121 17.42 -5.70 7.49
N ASN A 122 17.49 -6.35 8.65
CA ASN A 122 18.76 -6.76 9.25
C ASN A 122 19.55 -7.74 8.36
N ALA A 123 18.85 -8.56 7.57
CA ALA A 123 19.45 -9.46 6.59
C ALA A 123 19.83 -8.76 5.27
N GLY A 124 19.60 -7.45 5.13
CA GLY A 124 19.91 -6.68 3.91
C GLY A 124 19.05 -7.05 2.70
N LEU A 125 17.88 -7.66 2.91
CA LEU A 125 17.01 -8.12 1.83
C LEU A 125 16.24 -6.94 1.20
N PRO A 126 15.91 -7.00 -0.11
CA PRO A 126 15.32 -5.88 -0.83
C PRO A 126 13.89 -5.58 -0.38
N GLU A 127 13.54 -4.29 -0.26
CA GLU A 127 12.19 -3.81 0.00
C GLU A 127 11.88 -2.61 -0.89
N ILE A 128 10.60 -2.38 -1.19
CA ILE A 128 10.15 -1.08 -1.66
C ILE A 128 10.33 -0.13 -0.49
N LYS A 129 11.11 0.93 -0.67
CA LYS A 129 11.25 1.99 0.32
C LYS A 129 10.04 2.92 0.22
N GLY A 130 9.50 3.31 1.36
CA GLY A 130 8.45 4.31 1.38
C GLY A 130 8.97 5.69 1.00
N SER A 131 8.13 6.46 0.31
CA SER A 131 8.30 7.91 0.24
C SER A 131 8.12 8.46 1.64
N THR A 132 9.11 9.15 2.20
CA THR A 132 9.07 9.69 3.57
C THR A 132 8.14 10.90 3.75
N SER A 133 7.27 11.18 2.77
CA SER A 133 6.44 12.37 2.72
C SER A 133 5.01 12.09 3.17
N LYS A 134 4.47 12.98 4.01
CA LYS A 134 3.02 13.07 4.32
C LYS A 134 2.16 13.28 3.06
N GLY A 135 2.77 13.61 1.92
CA GLY A 135 2.14 13.91 0.65
C GLY A 135 2.39 12.89 -0.45
N MET A 136 1.87 13.19 -1.63
CA MET A 136 1.95 12.34 -2.81
C MET A 136 3.40 12.18 -3.30
N SER A 137 3.68 11.02 -3.87
CA SER A 137 4.94 10.73 -4.56
C SER A 137 4.98 11.34 -5.96
N LEU A 138 6.19 11.48 -6.52
CA LEU A 138 6.36 11.86 -7.93
C LEU A 138 5.66 10.88 -8.90
N ALA A 139 5.60 9.59 -8.56
CA ALA A 139 4.87 8.61 -9.37
C ALA A 139 3.36 8.90 -9.40
N GLN A 140 2.75 9.20 -8.24
CA GLN A 140 1.33 9.59 -8.17
C GLN A 140 1.07 10.92 -8.87
N TYR A 141 1.99 11.88 -8.73
CA TYR A 141 1.94 13.14 -9.47
C TYR A 141 1.95 12.91 -10.98
N ASN A 142 2.91 12.13 -11.49
CA ASN A 142 3.00 11.79 -12.91
C ASN A 142 1.79 11.02 -13.43
N GLU A 143 1.16 10.20 -12.59
CA GLU A 143 -0.08 9.50 -12.96
C GLU A 143 -1.24 10.48 -13.18
N ILE A 144 -1.35 11.52 -12.35
CA ILE A 144 -2.38 12.56 -12.51
C ILE A 144 -2.21 13.34 -13.83
N LEU A 145 -0.97 13.50 -14.29
CA LEU A 145 -0.62 14.18 -15.54
C LEU A 145 -0.94 13.35 -16.80
N LYS A 146 -1.18 12.04 -16.65
CA LYS A 146 -1.71 11.20 -17.73
C LYS A 146 -3.20 11.48 -17.88
N SER A 147 -3.50 12.46 -18.71
CA SER A 147 -4.86 12.92 -18.97
C SER A 147 -4.97 13.36 -20.42
N GLU A 148 -6.07 12.99 -21.08
CA GLU A 148 -6.41 13.48 -22.43
C GLU A 148 -6.72 14.99 -22.40
N THR A 149 -7.38 15.43 -21.31
CA THR A 149 -7.59 16.85 -21.01
C THR A 149 -6.33 17.46 -20.41
N PRO A 150 -5.92 18.69 -20.80
CA PRO A 150 -4.84 19.41 -20.14
C PRO A 150 -4.99 19.49 -18.62
N VAL A 151 -3.89 19.41 -17.89
CA VAL A 151 -3.88 19.42 -16.41
C VAL A 151 -3.21 20.68 -15.91
N LEU A 152 -3.95 21.51 -15.19
CA LEU A 152 -3.42 22.67 -14.46
C LEU A 152 -3.22 22.28 -12.99
N VAL A 153 -1.97 22.32 -12.54
CA VAL A 153 -1.60 22.07 -11.14
C VAL A 153 -1.37 23.40 -10.43
N ASP A 154 -2.08 23.60 -9.32
CA ASP A 154 -1.95 24.73 -8.41
C ASP A 154 -1.24 24.29 -7.12
N PHE A 155 0.01 24.72 -6.94
CA PHE A 155 0.75 24.55 -5.70
C PHE A 155 0.44 25.70 -4.77
N TYR A 156 -0.13 25.38 -3.60
CA TYR A 156 -0.64 26.36 -2.64
C TYR A 156 -0.27 26.00 -1.19
N ALA A 157 -0.52 26.93 -0.27
CA ALA A 157 -0.52 26.66 1.17
C ALA A 157 -1.59 27.48 1.89
N GLU A 158 -2.02 27.04 3.07
CA GLU A 158 -3.10 27.69 3.85
C GLU A 158 -2.74 29.10 4.35
N TRP A 159 -1.45 29.40 4.46
CA TRP A 159 -0.94 30.70 4.85
C TRP A 159 -0.67 31.64 3.66
N CYS A 160 -0.82 31.14 2.42
CA CYS A 160 -0.54 31.91 1.21
C CYS A 160 -1.73 32.78 0.79
N ALA A 161 -1.68 34.08 1.10
CA ALA A 161 -2.75 35.02 0.77
C ALA A 161 -3.03 35.15 -0.75
N PRO A 162 -2.03 35.21 -1.65
CA PRO A 162 -2.29 35.19 -3.09
C PRO A 162 -2.99 33.91 -3.56
N CYS A 163 -2.63 32.75 -3.00
CA CYS A 163 -3.26 31.47 -3.31
C CYS A 163 -4.77 31.49 -3.00
N LYS A 164 -5.15 32.04 -1.83
CA LYS A 164 -6.56 32.21 -1.44
C LYS A 164 -7.35 33.11 -2.39
N LYS A 165 -6.69 34.09 -3.03
CA LYS A 165 -7.33 34.92 -4.06
C LYS A 165 -7.54 34.15 -5.37
N MET A 166 -6.69 33.18 -5.66
CA MET A 166 -6.75 32.38 -6.89
C MET A 166 -7.78 31.26 -6.82
N GLU A 167 -7.94 30.68 -5.63
CA GLU A 167 -8.82 29.54 -5.37
C GLU A 167 -10.26 29.66 -5.90
N PRO A 168 -11.00 30.77 -5.70
CA PRO A 168 -12.40 30.85 -6.14
C PRO A 168 -12.55 30.69 -7.65
N TYR A 169 -11.69 31.34 -8.43
CA TYR A 169 -11.78 31.23 -9.89
C TYR A 169 -11.22 29.89 -10.39
N LEU A 170 -10.22 29.31 -9.72
CA LEU A 170 -9.73 27.97 -10.06
C LEU A 170 -10.80 26.91 -9.83
N HIS A 171 -11.53 26.97 -8.71
CA HIS A 171 -12.68 26.09 -8.46
C HIS A 171 -13.80 26.29 -9.47
N LYS A 172 -14.11 27.55 -9.80
CA LYS A 172 -15.09 27.89 -10.84
C LYS A 172 -14.70 27.29 -12.20
N MET A 173 -13.45 27.47 -12.62
CA MET A 173 -12.95 26.90 -13.87
C MET A 173 -13.01 25.36 -13.86
N ALA A 174 -12.64 24.72 -12.76
CA ALA A 174 -12.73 23.27 -12.64
C ALA A 174 -14.16 22.74 -12.83
N ALA A 175 -15.17 23.51 -12.39
CA ALA A 175 -16.58 23.17 -12.53
C ALA A 175 -17.17 23.51 -13.91
N GLU A 176 -16.79 24.65 -14.50
CA GLU A 176 -17.39 25.17 -15.74
C GLU A 176 -16.73 24.63 -17.01
N MET A 177 -15.46 24.21 -16.94
CA MET A 177 -14.72 23.76 -18.12
C MET A 177 -13.95 22.44 -17.90
N PRO A 178 -14.59 21.38 -17.33
CA PRO A 178 -13.94 20.10 -17.04
C PRO A 178 -13.42 19.39 -18.30
N ASP A 179 -14.05 19.63 -19.46
CA ASP A 179 -13.63 19.08 -20.76
C ASP A 179 -12.44 19.83 -21.37
N LYS A 180 -12.09 21.02 -20.86
CA LYS A 180 -11.00 21.85 -21.36
C LYS A 180 -9.77 21.83 -20.46
N VAL A 181 -9.96 21.70 -19.15
CA VAL A 181 -8.85 21.63 -18.19
C VAL A 181 -9.27 20.85 -16.94
N LYS A 182 -8.41 19.94 -16.52
CA LYS A 182 -8.44 19.31 -15.20
C LYS A 182 -7.59 20.15 -14.25
N ILE A 183 -8.20 20.67 -13.18
CA ILE A 183 -7.48 21.48 -12.19
C ILE A 183 -7.20 20.63 -10.95
N VAL A 184 -5.94 20.60 -10.52
CA VAL A 184 -5.46 19.82 -9.36
C VAL A 184 -4.75 20.77 -8.42
N ARG A 185 -5.17 20.79 -7.16
CA ARG A 185 -4.55 21.64 -6.13
C ARG A 185 -3.69 20.77 -5.21
N ILE A 186 -2.46 21.20 -4.95
CA ILE A 186 -1.48 20.49 -4.13
C ILE A 186 -1.01 21.42 -3.00
N ASN A 187 -1.32 21.03 -1.76
CA ASN A 187 -0.83 21.74 -0.58
C ASN A 187 0.66 21.45 -0.38
N THR A 188 1.53 22.46 -0.42
CA THR A 188 2.98 22.27 -0.33
C THR A 188 3.46 21.86 1.05
N ASP A 189 2.75 22.25 2.11
CA ASP A 189 3.09 21.88 3.49
C ASP A 189 2.86 20.37 3.73
N GLU A 190 1.92 19.79 2.99
CA GLU A 190 1.65 18.35 3.03
C GLU A 190 2.53 17.58 2.04
N ASN A 191 3.03 18.21 0.99
CA ASN A 191 3.73 17.59 -0.15
C ASN A 191 5.19 18.07 -0.30
N THR A 192 5.93 18.20 0.81
CA THR A 192 7.26 18.79 0.87
C THR A 192 8.30 18.15 -0.06
N GLU A 193 8.34 16.82 -0.11
CA GLU A 193 9.28 16.05 -0.93
C GLU A 193 8.96 16.18 -2.41
N LEU A 194 7.67 16.12 -2.77
CA LEU A 194 7.24 16.39 -4.14
C LEU A 194 7.66 17.80 -4.57
N CYS A 195 7.43 18.80 -3.71
CA CYS A 195 7.82 20.18 -4.02
C CYS A 195 9.32 20.29 -4.28
N LYS A 196 10.14 19.59 -3.49
CA LYS A 196 11.59 19.51 -3.71
C LYS A 196 11.92 18.86 -5.06
N GLU A 197 11.30 17.73 -5.40
CA GLU A 197 11.54 17.03 -6.68
C GLU A 197 11.10 17.87 -7.89
N LEU A 198 10.02 18.65 -7.76
CA LEU A 198 9.49 19.50 -8.82
C LEU A 198 10.08 20.92 -8.84
N ASN A 199 11.06 21.22 -7.98
CA ASN A 199 11.65 22.54 -7.79
C ASN A 199 10.60 23.65 -7.49
N VAL A 200 9.58 23.32 -6.70
CA VAL A 200 8.60 24.29 -6.16
C VAL A 200 9.14 24.82 -4.83
N SER A 201 9.85 25.94 -4.89
CA SER A 201 10.51 26.56 -3.72
C SER A 201 9.86 27.87 -3.25
N ALA A 202 8.79 28.31 -3.91
CA ALA A 202 8.05 29.52 -3.59
C ALA A 202 6.58 29.35 -4.00
N LEU A 203 5.72 30.23 -3.49
CA LEU A 203 4.27 30.16 -3.68
C LEU A 203 3.67 31.52 -4.09
N PRO A 204 2.53 31.51 -4.81
CA PRO A 204 1.92 30.36 -5.49
C PRO A 204 2.75 29.91 -6.70
N VAL A 205 2.54 28.66 -7.15
CA VAL A 205 3.07 28.17 -8.43
C VAL A 205 1.95 27.48 -9.20
N LEU A 206 1.74 27.87 -10.46
CA LEU A 206 0.91 27.15 -11.41
C LEU A 206 1.80 26.42 -12.41
N LYS A 207 1.41 25.18 -12.78
CA LYS A 207 2.02 24.42 -13.87
C LYS A 207 0.93 23.79 -14.73
N LEU A 208 0.95 24.04 -16.03
CA LEU A 208 -0.03 23.55 -17.01
C LEU A 208 0.64 22.52 -17.93
N TYR A 209 0.00 21.36 -18.04
CA TYR A 209 0.49 20.20 -18.78
C TYR A 209 -0.49 19.79 -19.88
N LYS A 210 0.03 19.31 -21.01
CA LYS A 210 -0.73 18.57 -22.04
C LYS A 210 0.09 17.37 -22.47
N ASN A 211 -0.53 16.20 -22.53
CA ASN A 211 0.14 14.93 -22.88
C ASN A 211 1.39 14.68 -22.01
N ASN A 212 1.27 14.89 -20.69
CA ASN A 212 2.36 14.74 -19.72
C ASN A 212 3.58 15.64 -19.97
N LYS A 213 3.46 16.68 -20.81
CA LYS A 213 4.52 17.67 -21.07
C LYS A 213 4.14 19.00 -20.43
N LEU A 214 5.08 19.60 -19.70
CA LEU A 214 4.93 20.96 -19.18
C LEU A 214 4.88 21.96 -20.35
N ILE A 215 3.80 22.71 -20.45
CA ILE A 215 3.58 23.70 -21.51
C ILE A 215 3.74 25.12 -20.96
N TRP A 216 3.29 25.35 -19.73
CA TRP A 216 3.38 26.66 -19.10
C TRP A 216 3.58 26.51 -17.59
N ASP A 217 4.40 27.37 -17.01
CA ASP A 217 4.48 27.56 -15.57
C ASP A 217 4.52 29.04 -15.18
N ASN A 218 4.09 29.33 -13.95
CA ASN A 218 4.03 30.68 -13.44
C ASN A 218 4.29 30.68 -11.94
N LEU A 219 5.34 31.39 -11.54
CA LEU A 219 5.63 31.70 -10.15
C LEU A 219 4.99 33.03 -9.77
N GLY A 220 4.23 33.05 -8.68
CA GLY A 220 3.51 34.22 -8.20
C GLY A 220 2.04 34.25 -8.64
N PHE A 221 1.34 35.31 -8.26
CA PHE A 221 -0.08 35.48 -8.56
C PHE A 221 -0.34 35.46 -10.07
N ALA A 222 -1.35 34.69 -10.49
CA ALA A 222 -1.89 34.73 -11.84
C ALA A 222 -3.34 35.22 -11.81
N SER A 223 -3.74 36.07 -12.76
CA SER A 223 -5.14 36.49 -12.87
C SER A 223 -5.99 35.41 -13.55
N GLU A 224 -7.30 35.44 -13.34
CA GLU A 224 -8.23 34.51 -14.00
C GLU A 224 -8.11 34.59 -15.53
N GLU A 225 -7.95 35.79 -16.08
CA GLU A 225 -7.79 36.03 -17.53
C GLU A 225 -6.49 35.40 -18.05
N GLN A 226 -5.39 35.53 -17.30
CA GLN A 226 -4.12 34.93 -17.67
C GLN A 226 -4.22 33.40 -17.71
N VAL A 227 -4.81 32.80 -16.67
CA VAL A 227 -4.99 31.33 -16.62
C VAL A 227 -5.91 30.85 -17.75
N LYS A 228 -7.05 31.53 -17.98
CA LYS A 228 -7.97 31.20 -19.08
C LYS A 228 -7.32 31.33 -20.46
N LYS A 229 -6.47 32.34 -20.66
CA LYS A 229 -5.71 32.51 -21.90
C LYS A 229 -4.82 31.30 -22.15
N GLN A 230 -4.04 30.86 -21.15
CA GLN A 230 -3.16 29.68 -21.29
C GLN A 230 -3.93 28.39 -21.55
N VAL A 231 -5.06 28.19 -20.86
CA VAL A 231 -5.96 27.05 -21.09
C VAL A 231 -6.60 27.08 -22.49
N SER A 232 -6.82 28.27 -23.06
CA SER A 232 -7.34 28.38 -24.42
C SER A 232 -6.25 28.09 -25.46
N GLU A 233 -5.06 28.66 -25.28
CA GLU A 233 -3.91 28.48 -26.20
C GLU A 233 -3.46 27.02 -26.29
N ILE A 234 -3.48 26.28 -25.18
CA ILE A 234 -3.08 24.87 -25.15
C ILE A 234 -4.09 23.94 -25.83
N ASN A 235 -5.34 24.36 -25.99
CA ASN A 235 -6.43 23.56 -26.55
C ASN A 235 -6.66 23.82 -28.05
N ASN A 236 -6.05 24.88 -28.59
CA ASN A 236 -5.99 25.15 -30.03
C ASN A 236 -4.84 24.37 -30.69
#